data_AF-A0A3N5F0F6-F1
#
_entry.id   AF-A0A3N5F0F6-F1
#
_cell.length_a   1.000
_cell.length_b   1.000
_cell.length_c   1.000
_cell.angle_alpha   90.00
_cell.angle_beta   90.00
_cell.angle_gamma   90.00
#
_symmetry.space_group_name_H-M   'P 1'
#
loop_
_entity.id
_entity.type
_entity.pdbx_description
1 polymer ?
#
loop_
_entity_poly.entity_id
_entity_poly.type
_entity_poly.pdbx_seq_one_letter_code
_entity_poly.pdbx_strand_id
1 'polypeptide(L)' 'MSDPTASDPNRVWPTGLTEPEAQELHRHLIQGTQIFGVIAAFAHLLAYIYSPWLK' A
#
# COMPACT_ATOMS: atom_id res chain seq x y z
N MET A 1 -21.92 -6.43 22.66
CA MET A 1 -21.84 -7.87 22.34
C MET A 1 -20.71 -8.02 21.33
N SER A 2 -19.49 -8.33 21.78
CA SER A 2 -18.38 -8.67 20.89
C SER A 2 -18.63 -10.06 20.34
N ASP A 3 -18.73 -10.19 19.01
CA ASP A 3 -18.87 -11.47 18.33
C ASP A 3 -17.59 -12.29 18.56
N PRO A 4 -17.65 -13.46 19.23
CA PRO A 4 -16.47 -14.27 19.51
C PRO A 4 -15.78 -14.81 18.24
N THR A 5 -16.43 -14.70 17.08
CA THR A 5 -15.89 -15.09 15.77
C THR A 5 -15.12 -13.97 15.05
N ALA A 6 -15.13 -12.75 15.59
CA ALA A 6 -14.39 -11.63 15.00
C ALA A 6 -12.86 -11.81 15.08
N SER A 7 -12.39 -12.66 16.01
CA SER A 7 -10.97 -12.88 16.29
C SER A 7 -10.44 -14.23 15.81
N ASP A 8 -11.20 -14.98 15.00
CA ASP A 8 -10.73 -16.27 14.47
C ASP A 8 -9.68 -16.03 13.36
N PRO A 9 -8.39 -16.35 13.60
CA PRO A 9 -7.32 -16.09 12.63
C PRO A 9 -7.44 -16.92 11.35
N ASN A 10 -8.23 -18.00 11.35
CA ASN A 10 -8.48 -18.85 10.18
C ASN A 10 -9.76 -18.46 9.42
N ARG A 11 -10.48 -17.43 9.89
CA ARG A 11 -11.68 -16.95 9.22
C ARG A 11 -11.30 -16.33 7.87
N VAL A 12 -11.89 -16.88 6.82
CA VAL A 12 -11.77 -16.37 5.46
C VAL A 12 -12.89 -15.37 5.18
N TRP A 13 -12.52 -14.17 4.73
CA TRP A 13 -13.46 -13.10 4.37
C TRP A 13 -13.91 -13.23 2.90
N PRO A 14 -14.93 -12.48 2.41
CA PRO A 14 -15.37 -12.54 1.01
C PRO A 14 -14.28 -12.25 -0.04
N THR A 15 -13.17 -11.65 0.39
CA THR A 15 -11.94 -11.45 -0.39
C THR A 15 -11.13 -12.73 -0.61
N GLY A 16 -11.44 -13.82 0.10
CA GLY A 16 -10.69 -15.07 0.08
C GLY A 16 -9.44 -15.09 0.94
N LEU A 17 -9.16 -14.01 1.69
CA LEU A 17 -8.00 -13.89 2.57
C LEU A 17 -8.40 -14.04 4.04
N THR A 18 -7.50 -14.63 4.81
CA THR A 18 -7.50 -14.50 6.26
C THR A 18 -7.00 -13.11 6.67
N GLU A 19 -7.32 -12.68 7.90
CA GLU A 19 -6.84 -11.41 8.43
C GLU A 19 -5.29 -11.27 8.41
N PRO A 20 -4.49 -12.27 8.82
CA PRO A 20 -3.02 -12.17 8.75
C PRO A 20 -2.50 -12.03 7.31
N GLU A 21 -3.07 -12.75 6.34
CA GLU A 21 -2.68 -12.63 4.92
C GLU A 21 -3.01 -11.25 4.36
N ALA A 22 -4.17 -10.70 4.70
CA ALA A 22 -4.55 -9.35 4.29
C ALA A 22 -3.60 -8.28 4.85
N GLN A 23 -3.17 -8.43 6.11
CA GLN A 23 -2.21 -7.53 6.76
C GLN A 23 -0.81 -7.63 6.14
N GLU A 24 -0.36 -8.83 5.80
CA GLU A 24 0.90 -9.05 5.11
C GLU A 24 0.91 -8.37 3.74
N LEU A 25 -0.13 -8.59 2.93
CA LEU A 25 -0.29 -7.94 1.63
C LEU A 25 -0.34 -6.41 1.77
N HIS A 26 -1.13 -5.91 2.72
CA HIS A 26 -1.29 -4.48 2.95
C HIS A 26 0.04 -3.80 3.34
N ARG A 27 0.85 -4.42 4.21
CA ARG A 27 2.17 -3.89 4.58
C ARG A 27 3.12 -3.82 3.38
N HIS A 28 3.23 -4.89 2.61
CA HIS A 28 4.10 -4.91 1.43
C HIS A 28 3.65 -3.91 0.36
N LEU A 29 2.33 -3.79 0.15
CA LEU A 29 1.76 -2.85 -0.79
C LEU A 29 2.08 -1.40 -0.39
N ILE A 30 1.83 -1.03 0.87
CA ILE A 30 2.13 0.32 1.37
C ILE A 30 3.61 0.63 1.25
N GLN A 31 4.49 -0.30 1.64
CA GLN A 31 5.93 -0.10 1.54
C GLN A 31 6.36 0.14 0.09
N GLY A 32 5.86 -0.66 -0.85
CA GLY A 32 6.13 -0.50 -2.27
C GLY A 32 5.63 0.85 -2.82
N THR A 33 4.39 1.23 -2.49
CA THR A 33 3.80 2.51 -2.91
C THR A 33 4.53 3.72 -2.31
N GLN A 34 4.99 3.64 -1.06
CA GLN A 34 5.77 4.70 -0.43
C GLN A 34 7.11 4.92 -1.15
N ILE A 35 7.86 3.84 -1.39
CA ILE A 35 9.15 3.91 -2.10
C ILE A 35 8.94 4.46 -3.52
N PHE A 36 7.96 3.93 -4.25
CA PHE A 36 7.60 4.41 -5.58
C PHE A 36 7.23 5.91 -5.56
N GLY A 37 6.39 6.32 -4.61
CA GLY A 37 5.94 7.71 -4.49
C GLY A 37 7.10 8.68 -4.23
N VAL A 38 8.04 8.31 -3.36
CA VAL A 38 9.25 9.09 -3.10
C VAL A 38 10.09 9.23 -4.38
N ILE A 39 10.39 8.12 -5.06
CA ILE A 39 11.17 8.14 -6.30
C ILE A 39 10.47 8.95 -7.39
N ALA A 40 9.15 8.78 -7.55
CA ALA A 40 8.35 9.52 -8.52
C ALA A 40 8.40 11.03 -8.23
N ALA A 41 8.23 11.46 -6.98
CA ALA A 41 8.32 12.86 -6.61
C ALA A 41 9.71 13.45 -6.92
N PHE A 42 10.79 12.72 -6.61
CA PHE A 42 12.15 13.13 -6.95
C PHE A 42 12.36 13.25 -8.45
N ALA A 43 11.89 12.28 -9.24
CA ALA A 43 11.99 12.31 -10.69
C ALA A 43 11.27 13.53 -11.28
N HIS A 44 10.07 13.85 -10.80
CA HIS A 44 9.32 15.03 -11.25
C HIS A 44 9.97 16.34 -10.81
N LEU A 45 10.55 16.40 -9.59
CA LEU A 45 11.30 17.57 -9.13
C LEU A 45 12.52 17.83 -10.01
N LEU A 46 13.31 16.79 -10.29
CA LEU A 46 14.49 16.89 -11.15
C LEU A 46 14.09 17.26 -12.58
N ALA A 47 13.04 16.64 -13.12
CA ALA A 47 12.51 17.01 -14.42
C ALA A 47 12.10 18.49 -14.47
N TYR A 48 11.42 18.99 -13.43
CA TYR A 48 11.02 20.41 -13.35
C TYR A 48 12.22 21.37 -13.35
N ILE A 49 13.31 21.04 -12.64
CA ILE A 49 14.52 21.88 -12.58
C ILE A 49 15.32 21.83 -13.89
N TYR A 50 15.53 20.64 -14.45
CA TYR A 50 16.49 20.41 -15.54
C TYR A 50 15.86 20.30 -16.93
N SER A 51 14.55 20.17 -17.02
CA SER A 51 13.82 20.09 -18.28
C SER A 51 12.59 20.98 -18.17
N PRO A 52 12.67 22.28 -18.53
CA PRO A 52 11.52 23.16 -18.52
C PRO A 52 10.53 22.67 -19.58
N TRP A 53 9.63 21.79 -19.15
CA TRP A 53 8.60 21.16 -19.99
C TRP A 53 7.46 22.14 -20.29
N LEU A 54 7.21 23.07 -19.37
CA LEU A 54 6.38 24.24 -19.56
C LEU A 54 7.33 25.42 -19.75
N LYS A 55 7.43 25.93 -20.98
CA LYS A 55 8.01 27.26 -21.22
C LYS A 55 7.26 28.32 -20.43
#